data_AF-A0A6N4AE86-F1
#
_entry.id   AF-A0A6N4AE86-F1
#
_cell.length_a   1.000
_cell.length_b   1.000
_cell.length_c   1.000
_cell.angle_alpha   90.00
_cell.angle_beta   90.00
_cell.angle_gamma   90.00
#
_symmetry.space_group_name_H-M   'P 1'
#
loop_
_entity.id
_entity.type
_entity.pdbx_description
1 polymer ?
#
loop_
_entity_poly.entity_id
_entity_poly.type
_entity_poly.pdbx_seq_one_letter_code
_entity_poly.pdbx_strand_id
1 'polypeptide(L)'
;MGRILKQYIQTVTVVFFFITQVNAQNDNYDSLIAEAGLFHLQKDYKNAIASFEKAFKIKTPDALNSYKAAGAYSLDNNNEKAFKYLNLALDNGWTEADWLAFDPYFDYLRKSSPEEWAKIENKAYAKEQEYQKKIKFPELRKQINLMTLNDQKLRYQRAQTKNTEEIRELDQAINRSDSKNLEESKAIIAKYGWPKISEIGKDGQNNFWLIIQHADQDVRFQRQALTAMEKLFKTNEISLEHYVFLYDRIQCNLNYKQLYGTQVVWTQNGKASGFRPILKEDTTDERRNKIGLQPLSVYSKTYGFAYRNKTKEEAKQIEKADLVYTQKLIDSAKTAYDKKEFQKVYDYYNTASTVMGGMNEAQNYEAAVLFATIFNTNGEEQYRSISLDFLSLLHLRGTLPLKKLKRNPEFAKFRGDDRWIAILKNS
;
A
#
# COMPACT_ATOMS: atom_id res chain seq x y z
N MET A 1 18.70 -8.28 7.65
CA MET A 1 17.43 -7.74 7.09
C MET A 1 17.64 -6.85 5.84
N GLY A 2 18.82 -6.27 5.60
CA GLY A 2 19.15 -5.51 4.36
C GLY A 2 19.14 -6.26 3.00
N ARG A 3 19.01 -7.60 2.98
CA ARG A 3 18.71 -8.39 1.76
C ARG A 3 17.25 -8.88 1.70
N ILE A 4 16.50 -8.80 2.79
CA ILE A 4 15.16 -9.36 2.93
C ILE A 4 14.08 -8.29 2.71
N LEU A 5 14.39 -7.00 2.93
CA LEU A 5 13.54 -5.91 2.42
C LEU A 5 13.47 -5.87 0.88
N LYS A 6 14.42 -6.48 0.16
CA LYS A 6 14.42 -6.49 -1.31
C LYS A 6 13.54 -7.57 -1.95
N GLN A 7 13.04 -8.55 -1.19
CA GLN A 7 12.37 -9.72 -1.77
C GLN A 7 10.84 -9.71 -1.73
N TYR A 8 10.20 -8.64 -1.27
CA TYR A 8 8.73 -8.53 -1.27
C TYR A 8 8.17 -7.27 -1.96
N ILE A 9 9.00 -6.49 -2.65
CA ILE A 9 8.59 -5.17 -3.20
C ILE A 9 8.06 -5.24 -4.65
N GLN A 10 8.22 -6.35 -5.37
CA GLN A 10 7.95 -6.36 -6.82
C GLN A 10 6.66 -7.07 -7.19
N THR A 11 5.51 -6.49 -6.86
CA THR A 11 4.28 -6.59 -7.67
C THR A 11 3.25 -5.58 -7.18
N VAL A 12 3.48 -4.30 -7.46
CA VAL A 12 2.40 -3.31 -7.43
C VAL A 12 1.68 -3.42 -8.76
N THR A 13 0.67 -4.28 -8.81
CA THR A 13 -0.37 -4.16 -9.82
C THR A 13 -1.01 -2.79 -9.63
N VAL A 14 -1.10 -2.00 -10.71
CA VAL A 14 -1.90 -0.77 -10.76
C VAL A 14 -3.35 -1.19 -10.50
N VAL A 15 -3.76 -1.16 -9.22
CA VAL A 15 -5.15 -1.41 -8.85
C VAL A 15 -5.71 -0.12 -8.28
N PHE A 16 -6.58 0.50 -9.06
CA PHE A 16 -7.46 1.57 -8.63
C PHE A 16 -8.54 1.00 -7.69
N PHE A 17 -8.18 0.83 -6.42
CA PHE A 17 -9.15 0.58 -5.37
C PHE A 17 -9.75 1.91 -4.92
N PHE A 18 -11.03 2.08 -5.24
CA PHE A 18 -11.92 3.01 -4.56
C PHE A 18 -13.18 2.24 -4.27
N ILE A 19 -13.53 2.13 -2.99
CA ILE A 19 -14.88 1.78 -2.59
C ILE A 19 -15.51 3.11 -2.19
N THR A 20 -16.52 3.55 -2.95
CA THR A 20 -17.27 4.77 -2.62
C THR A 20 -17.81 4.69 -1.19
N GLN A 21 -17.86 5.81 -0.46
CA GLN A 21 -18.57 5.89 0.82
C GLN A 21 -19.99 5.31 0.68
N VAL A 22 -20.27 4.20 1.36
CA VAL A 22 -21.56 3.50 1.33
C VAL A 22 -22.37 3.87 2.56
N ASN A 23 -23.48 4.56 2.36
CA ASN A 23 -24.64 4.45 3.26
C ASN A 23 -25.28 3.09 3.00
N ALA A 24 -25.36 2.24 4.04
CA ALA A 24 -26.12 0.99 4.14
C ALA A 24 -26.16 0.08 2.88
N GLN A 25 -25.41 -1.02 2.97
CA GLN A 25 -25.32 -2.20 2.08
C GLN A 25 -26.42 -2.36 1.02
N ASN A 26 -25.98 -2.38 -0.24
CA ASN A 26 -26.60 -3.18 -1.28
C ASN A 26 -25.55 -4.22 -1.71
N ASP A 27 -25.36 -5.26 -0.88
CA ASP A 27 -24.25 -6.26 -0.96
C ASP A 27 -24.05 -6.84 -2.37
N ASN A 28 -25.11 -6.86 -3.19
CA ASN A 28 -25.06 -7.35 -4.55
C ASN A 28 -24.36 -6.39 -5.54
N TYR A 29 -24.59 -5.07 -5.46
CA TYR A 29 -23.95 -4.10 -6.36
C TYR A 29 -22.44 -4.10 -6.17
N ASP A 30 -22.02 -3.96 -4.92
CA ASP A 30 -20.62 -3.88 -4.52
C ASP A 30 -19.85 -5.17 -4.85
N SER A 31 -20.46 -6.34 -4.64
CA SER A 31 -19.87 -7.62 -5.04
C SER A 31 -19.69 -7.69 -6.57
N LEU A 32 -20.66 -7.21 -7.36
CA LEU A 32 -20.56 -7.21 -8.82
C LEU A 32 -19.47 -6.25 -9.33
N ILE A 33 -19.29 -5.08 -8.69
CA ILE A 33 -18.20 -4.16 -9.02
C ILE A 33 -16.84 -4.77 -8.67
N ALA A 34 -16.73 -5.44 -7.51
CA ALA A 34 -15.53 -6.16 -7.11
C ALA A 34 -15.16 -7.28 -8.11
N GLU A 35 -16.15 -8.07 -8.53
CA GLU A 35 -15.99 -9.12 -9.55
C GLU A 35 -15.57 -8.53 -10.90
N ALA A 36 -16.20 -7.44 -11.34
CA ALA A 36 -15.84 -6.77 -12.59
C ALA A 36 -14.37 -6.30 -12.58
N GLY A 37 -13.92 -5.72 -11.46
CA GLY A 37 -12.53 -5.34 -11.27
C GLY A 37 -11.57 -6.53 -11.32
N LEU A 38 -11.93 -7.65 -10.70
CA LEU A 38 -11.11 -8.87 -10.74
C LEU A 38 -10.99 -9.44 -12.16
N PHE A 39 -12.10 -9.53 -12.90
CA PHE A 39 -12.07 -9.99 -14.29
C PHE A 39 -11.22 -9.07 -15.18
N HIS A 40 -11.34 -7.75 -14.97
CA HIS A 40 -10.52 -6.77 -15.67
C HIS A 40 -9.02 -7.00 -15.40
N LEU A 41 -8.62 -7.23 -14.14
CA LEU A 41 -7.24 -7.55 -13.78
C LEU A 41 -6.74 -8.85 -14.42
N GLN A 42 -7.63 -9.82 -14.61
CA GLN A 42 -7.35 -11.10 -15.28
C GLN A 42 -7.35 -10.99 -16.81
N LYS A 43 -7.55 -9.79 -17.38
CA LYS A 43 -7.70 -9.53 -18.81
C LYS A 43 -8.92 -10.24 -19.43
N ASP A 44 -9.91 -10.60 -18.61
CA ASP A 44 -11.18 -11.18 -19.01
C ASP A 44 -12.25 -10.09 -19.15
N TYR A 45 -12.10 -9.28 -20.20
CA TYR A 45 -12.92 -8.08 -20.37
C TYR A 45 -14.40 -8.40 -20.60
N LYS A 46 -14.72 -9.54 -21.22
CA LYS A 46 -16.11 -9.97 -21.47
C LYS A 46 -16.85 -10.23 -20.15
N ASN A 47 -16.23 -10.96 -19.23
CA ASN A 47 -16.84 -11.20 -17.92
C ASN A 47 -16.83 -9.94 -17.05
N ALA A 48 -15.81 -9.08 -17.17
CA ALA A 48 -15.81 -7.77 -16.52
C ALA A 48 -17.01 -6.91 -16.95
N ILE A 49 -17.25 -6.81 -18.27
CA ILE A 49 -18.39 -6.12 -18.87
C ILE A 49 -19.71 -6.71 -18.35
N ALA A 50 -19.86 -8.04 -18.38
CA ALA A 50 -21.08 -8.68 -17.92
C ALA A 50 -21.40 -8.36 -16.43
N SER A 51 -20.38 -8.29 -15.58
CA SER A 51 -20.53 -7.90 -14.18
C SER A 51 -20.88 -6.43 -14.03
N PHE A 52 -20.24 -5.51 -14.78
CA PHE A 52 -20.62 -4.10 -14.81
C PHE A 52 -22.08 -3.90 -15.26
N GLU A 53 -22.52 -4.57 -16.32
CA GLU A 53 -23.90 -4.48 -16.81
C GLU A 53 -24.92 -4.95 -15.78
N LYS A 54 -24.62 -6.02 -15.03
CA LYS A 54 -25.45 -6.48 -13.91
C LYS A 54 -25.48 -5.44 -12.79
N ALA A 55 -24.33 -4.88 -12.42
CA ALA A 55 -24.24 -3.86 -11.38
C ALA A 55 -25.05 -2.60 -11.76
N PHE A 56 -24.93 -2.15 -13.01
CA PHE A 56 -25.56 -0.91 -13.46
C PHE A 56 -27.08 -1.02 -13.65
N LYS A 57 -27.63 -2.24 -13.66
CA LYS A 57 -29.09 -2.47 -13.53
C LYS A 57 -29.59 -2.21 -12.11
N ILE A 58 -28.73 -2.33 -11.09
CA ILE A 58 -29.07 -2.13 -9.68
C ILE A 58 -28.94 -0.65 -9.32
N LYS A 59 -27.86 -0.01 -9.76
CA LYS A 59 -27.53 1.37 -9.41
C LYS A 59 -26.79 2.06 -10.55
N THR A 60 -27.17 3.29 -10.87
CA THR A 60 -26.45 4.14 -11.83
C THR A 60 -24.99 4.31 -11.40
N PRO A 61 -24.01 4.08 -12.30
CA PRO A 61 -22.61 4.25 -11.95
C PRO A 61 -22.27 5.71 -11.70
N ASP A 62 -21.36 5.93 -10.74
CA ASP A 62 -20.69 7.21 -10.55
C ASP A 62 -19.62 7.43 -11.65
N ALA A 63 -18.89 8.55 -11.56
CA ALA A 63 -17.85 8.89 -12.53
C ALA A 63 -16.80 7.78 -12.66
N LEU A 64 -16.32 7.23 -11.54
CA LEU A 64 -15.27 6.22 -11.54
C LEU A 64 -15.72 4.89 -12.14
N ASN A 65 -16.88 4.37 -11.72
CA ASN A 65 -17.37 3.11 -12.27
C ASN A 65 -17.76 3.24 -13.74
N SER A 66 -18.23 4.41 -14.17
CA SER A 66 -18.43 4.72 -15.59
C SER A 66 -17.09 4.69 -16.34
N TYR A 67 -16.05 5.32 -15.79
CA TYR A 67 -14.70 5.32 -16.38
C TYR A 67 -14.12 3.90 -16.50
N LYS A 68 -14.22 3.08 -15.44
CA LYS A 68 -13.77 1.68 -15.43
C LYS A 68 -14.51 0.84 -16.48
N ALA A 69 -15.83 0.98 -16.57
CA ALA A 69 -16.61 0.29 -17.58
C ALA A 69 -16.22 0.73 -19.00
N ALA A 70 -15.99 2.03 -19.22
CA ALA A 70 -15.52 2.52 -20.51
C ALA A 70 -14.19 1.89 -20.92
N GLY A 71 -13.24 1.77 -19.98
CA GLY A 71 -11.97 1.08 -20.20
C GLY A 71 -12.18 -0.39 -20.59
N ALA A 72 -13.04 -1.12 -19.88
CA ALA A 72 -13.36 -2.50 -20.21
C ALA A 72 -13.97 -2.65 -21.61
N TYR A 73 -14.90 -1.77 -22.02
CA TYR A 73 -15.45 -1.77 -23.39
C TYR A 73 -14.43 -1.41 -24.45
N SER A 74 -13.53 -0.46 -24.17
CA SER A 74 -12.45 -0.12 -25.09
C SER A 74 -11.50 -1.30 -25.31
N LEU A 75 -11.13 -2.02 -24.24
CA LEU A 75 -10.29 -3.21 -24.30
C LEU A 75 -10.96 -4.42 -24.97
N ASP A 76 -12.30 -4.44 -25.02
CA ASP A 76 -13.11 -5.40 -25.79
C ASP A 76 -13.44 -4.91 -27.22
N ASN A 77 -12.82 -3.81 -27.67
CA ASN A 77 -13.01 -3.19 -28.98
C ASN A 77 -14.44 -2.67 -29.27
N ASN A 78 -15.18 -2.25 -28.24
CA ASN A 78 -16.54 -1.73 -28.36
C ASN A 78 -16.58 -0.20 -28.29
N ASN A 79 -16.41 0.47 -29.44
CA ASN A 79 -16.37 1.94 -29.55
C ASN A 79 -17.62 2.62 -28.96
N GLU A 80 -18.81 2.17 -29.36
CA GLU A 80 -20.08 2.82 -29.01
C GLU A 80 -20.28 2.87 -27.48
N LYS A 81 -20.15 1.73 -26.81
CA LYS A 81 -20.32 1.68 -25.35
C LYS A 81 -19.16 2.35 -24.62
N ALA A 82 -17.92 2.25 -25.13
CA ALA A 82 -16.79 2.92 -24.50
C ALA A 82 -16.96 4.45 -24.49
N PHE A 83 -17.32 5.07 -25.63
CA PHE A 83 -17.58 6.51 -25.71
C PHE A 83 -18.82 6.93 -24.91
N LYS A 84 -19.86 6.09 -24.85
CA LYS A 84 -21.03 6.34 -23.99
C LYS A 84 -20.63 6.46 -22.52
N TYR A 85 -19.86 5.51 -22.02
CA TYR A 85 -19.45 5.51 -20.61
C TYR A 85 -18.36 6.55 -20.29
N LEU A 86 -17.50 6.92 -21.25
CA LEU A 86 -16.59 8.07 -21.09
C LEU A 86 -17.37 9.37 -20.93
N ASN A 87 -18.39 9.61 -21.76
CA ASN A 87 -19.24 10.78 -21.61
C ASN A 87 -19.96 10.79 -20.27
N LEU A 88 -20.52 9.64 -19.85
CA LEU A 88 -21.17 9.50 -18.55
C LEU A 88 -20.19 9.79 -17.40
N ALA A 89 -18.94 9.33 -17.49
CA ALA A 89 -17.92 9.62 -16.49
C ALA A 89 -17.64 11.13 -16.38
N LEU A 90 -17.46 11.81 -17.51
CA LEU A 90 -17.22 13.26 -17.58
C LEU A 90 -18.43 14.07 -17.09
N ASP A 91 -19.64 13.62 -17.39
CA ASP A 91 -20.88 14.28 -16.95
C ASP A 91 -21.14 14.08 -15.45
N ASN A 92 -20.68 12.95 -14.89
CA ASN A 92 -20.75 12.65 -13.46
C ASN A 92 -19.55 13.18 -12.65
N GLY A 93 -18.67 13.99 -13.25
CA GLY A 93 -17.62 14.71 -12.51
C GLY A 93 -16.24 14.07 -12.51
N TRP A 94 -15.89 13.26 -13.52
CA TRP A 94 -14.48 12.91 -13.77
C TRP A 94 -13.68 14.17 -14.09
N THR A 95 -12.52 14.33 -13.43
CA THR A 95 -11.73 15.57 -13.48
C THR A 95 -10.24 15.36 -13.75
N GLU A 96 -9.81 14.13 -14.05
CA GLU A 96 -8.41 13.79 -14.30
C GLU A 96 -8.16 13.70 -15.82
N ALA A 97 -8.06 14.84 -16.49
CA ALA A 97 -7.97 14.88 -17.96
C ALA A 97 -6.65 14.32 -18.49
N ASP A 98 -5.51 14.66 -17.88
CA ASP A 98 -4.20 14.09 -18.30
C ASP A 98 -4.18 12.57 -18.15
N TRP A 99 -4.84 12.06 -17.10
CA TRP A 99 -4.98 10.64 -16.86
C TRP A 99 -5.76 9.98 -18.00
N LEU A 100 -6.95 10.51 -18.30
CA LEU A 100 -7.79 10.04 -19.42
C LEU A 100 -7.05 10.08 -20.75
N ALA A 101 -6.35 11.19 -21.05
CA ALA A 101 -5.62 11.38 -22.29
C ALA A 101 -4.55 10.30 -22.50
N PHE A 102 -3.89 9.87 -21.42
CA PHE A 102 -2.83 8.88 -21.47
C PHE A 102 -3.29 7.43 -21.31
N ASP A 103 -4.36 7.18 -20.53
CA ASP A 103 -4.68 5.84 -20.01
C ASP A 103 -4.66 4.77 -21.12
N PRO A 104 -3.78 3.75 -21.05
CA PRO A 104 -3.61 2.73 -22.08
C PRO A 104 -4.89 1.97 -22.42
N TYR A 105 -5.88 1.94 -21.53
CA TYR A 105 -7.17 1.29 -21.80
C TYR A 105 -7.87 1.89 -23.02
N PHE A 106 -7.58 3.14 -23.38
CA PHE A 106 -8.20 3.83 -24.51
C PHE A 106 -7.30 3.93 -25.76
N ASP A 107 -6.18 3.20 -25.81
CA ASP A 107 -5.32 3.14 -27.01
C ASP A 107 -6.10 2.70 -28.25
N TYR A 108 -7.06 1.78 -28.07
CA TYR A 108 -7.95 1.35 -29.14
C TYR A 108 -8.80 2.50 -29.67
N LEU A 109 -9.51 3.25 -28.80
CA LEU A 109 -10.35 4.39 -29.21
C LEU A 109 -9.54 5.49 -29.88
N ARG A 110 -8.35 5.81 -29.35
CA ARG A 110 -7.43 6.80 -29.93
C ARG A 110 -7.05 6.46 -31.38
N LYS A 111 -6.87 5.17 -31.68
CA LYS A 111 -6.49 4.69 -33.02
C LYS A 111 -7.71 4.49 -33.94
N SER A 112 -8.80 3.97 -33.40
CA SER A 112 -9.98 3.57 -34.20
C SER A 112 -10.96 4.72 -34.47
N SER A 113 -10.96 5.77 -33.64
CA SER A 113 -11.90 6.91 -33.74
C SER A 113 -11.25 8.21 -33.24
N PRO A 114 -10.21 8.73 -33.93
CA PRO A 114 -9.42 9.88 -33.47
C PRO A 114 -10.23 11.17 -33.35
N GLU A 115 -11.23 11.39 -34.22
CA GLU A 115 -12.07 12.60 -34.17
C GLU A 115 -13.00 12.58 -32.94
N GLU A 116 -13.66 11.45 -32.67
CA GLU A 116 -14.48 11.25 -31.47
C GLU A 116 -13.63 11.33 -30.20
N TRP A 117 -12.42 10.77 -30.23
CA TRP A 117 -11.48 10.88 -29.12
C TRP A 117 -11.11 12.33 -28.84
N ALA A 118 -10.80 13.13 -29.86
CA ALA A 118 -10.49 14.55 -29.68
C ALA A 118 -11.65 15.32 -29.03
N LYS A 119 -12.91 14.96 -29.34
CA LYS A 119 -14.10 15.54 -28.67
C LYS A 119 -14.14 15.18 -27.18
N ILE A 120 -13.86 13.92 -26.82
CA ILE A 120 -13.77 13.48 -25.41
C ILE A 120 -12.66 14.23 -24.68
N GLU A 121 -11.47 14.29 -25.26
CA GLU A 121 -10.30 14.90 -24.65
C GLU A 121 -10.54 16.39 -24.39
N ASN A 122 -11.06 17.13 -25.39
CA ASN A 122 -11.43 18.53 -25.23
C ASN A 122 -12.51 18.72 -24.15
N LYS A 123 -13.53 17.84 -24.10
CA LYS A 123 -14.55 17.87 -23.04
C LYS A 123 -13.94 17.63 -21.66
N ALA A 124 -13.00 16.70 -21.55
CA ALA A 124 -12.33 16.37 -20.29
C ALA A 124 -11.53 17.56 -19.75
N TYR A 125 -10.69 18.20 -20.59
CA TYR A 125 -9.93 19.38 -20.18
C TYR A 125 -10.83 20.56 -19.84
N ALA A 126 -11.91 20.81 -20.59
CA ALA A 126 -12.86 21.87 -20.26
C ALA A 126 -13.55 21.63 -18.90
N LYS A 127 -13.98 20.39 -18.62
CA LYS A 127 -14.56 20.01 -17.33
C LYS A 127 -13.56 20.15 -16.18
N GLU A 128 -12.31 19.76 -16.39
CA GLU A 128 -11.25 19.92 -15.40
C GLU A 128 -10.97 21.41 -15.11
N GLN A 129 -10.90 22.26 -16.14
CA GLN A 129 -10.71 23.71 -15.96
C GLN A 129 -11.84 24.34 -15.15
N GLU A 130 -13.10 23.97 -15.42
CA GLU A 130 -14.24 24.44 -14.63
C GLU A 130 -14.22 23.92 -13.18
N TYR A 131 -13.70 22.72 -12.97
CA TYR A 131 -13.51 22.17 -11.62
C TYR A 131 -12.40 22.89 -10.85
N GLN A 132 -11.27 23.18 -11.51
CA GLN A 132 -10.12 23.86 -10.89
C GLN A 132 -10.49 25.23 -10.32
N LYS A 133 -11.45 25.95 -10.92
CA LYS A 133 -11.98 27.22 -10.40
C LYS A 133 -12.68 27.09 -9.04
N LYS A 134 -13.08 25.88 -8.63
CA LYS A 134 -13.86 25.61 -7.41
C LYS A 134 -13.02 25.15 -6.22
N ILE A 135 -11.73 24.90 -6.43
CA ILE A 135 -10.84 24.37 -5.39
C ILE A 135 -9.79 25.41 -5.00
N LYS A 136 -9.25 25.30 -3.78
CA LYS A 136 -8.35 26.30 -3.20
C LYS A 136 -6.95 26.28 -3.81
N PHE A 137 -6.43 25.09 -4.12
CA PHE A 137 -5.06 24.89 -4.60
C PHE A 137 -5.02 24.07 -5.89
N PRO A 138 -5.51 24.62 -7.03
CA PRO A 138 -5.53 23.89 -8.30
C PRO A 138 -4.14 23.51 -8.81
N GLU A 139 -3.14 24.36 -8.60
CA GLU A 139 -1.75 24.07 -8.98
C GLU A 139 -1.15 22.93 -8.16
N LEU A 140 -1.43 22.86 -6.86
CA LEU A 140 -0.98 21.75 -6.00
C LEU A 140 -1.64 20.44 -6.44
N ARG A 141 -2.96 20.47 -6.73
CA ARG A 141 -3.67 19.31 -7.28
C ARG A 141 -3.03 18.86 -8.59
N LYS A 142 -2.76 19.78 -9.53
CA LYS A 142 -2.14 19.46 -10.83
C LYS A 142 -0.75 18.84 -10.64
N GLN A 143 0.07 19.39 -9.75
CA GLN A 143 1.38 18.85 -9.40
C GLN A 143 1.26 17.39 -8.90
N ILE A 144 0.37 17.14 -7.94
CA ILE A 144 0.17 15.80 -7.36
C ILE A 144 -0.32 14.82 -8.42
N ASN A 145 -1.32 15.20 -9.22
CA ASN A 145 -1.88 14.33 -10.26
C ASN A 145 -0.81 13.94 -11.30
N LEU A 146 0.07 14.87 -11.66
CA LEU A 146 1.19 14.58 -12.57
C LEU A 146 2.27 13.69 -11.92
N MET A 147 2.56 13.87 -10.63
CA MET A 147 3.46 12.96 -9.89
C MET A 147 2.93 11.53 -9.96
N THR A 148 1.65 11.33 -9.68
CA THR A 148 1.00 10.01 -9.69
C THR A 148 0.89 9.43 -11.10
N LEU A 149 0.54 10.23 -12.11
CA LEU A 149 0.50 9.77 -13.49
C LEU A 149 1.87 9.25 -13.95
N ASN A 150 2.96 9.95 -13.63
CA ASN A 150 4.31 9.55 -14.00
C ASN A 150 4.79 8.30 -13.24
N ASP A 151 4.44 8.17 -11.95
CA ASP A 151 4.70 6.96 -11.17
C ASP A 151 4.00 5.74 -11.79
N GLN A 152 2.70 5.87 -12.05
CA GLN A 152 1.86 4.76 -12.52
C GLN A 152 2.19 4.35 -13.96
N LYS A 153 2.66 5.29 -14.81
CA LYS A 153 3.21 4.99 -16.15
C LYS A 153 4.33 3.96 -16.10
N LEU A 154 5.33 4.19 -15.25
CA LEU A 154 6.49 3.31 -15.11
C LEU A 154 6.06 1.93 -14.60
N ARG A 155 5.16 1.89 -13.61
CA ARG A 155 4.64 0.64 -13.03
C ARG A 155 3.81 -0.15 -14.04
N TYR A 156 2.99 0.53 -14.86
CA TYR A 156 2.24 -0.11 -15.94
C TYR A 156 3.18 -0.72 -16.99
N GLN A 157 4.18 0.03 -17.47
CA GLN A 157 5.19 -0.47 -18.41
C GLN A 157 5.89 -1.70 -17.82
N ARG A 158 6.36 -1.59 -16.58
CA ARG A 158 7.04 -2.68 -15.86
C ARG A 158 6.20 -3.95 -15.72
N ALA A 159 4.88 -3.82 -15.60
CA ALA A 159 3.96 -4.96 -15.53
C ALA A 159 3.73 -5.64 -16.89
N GLN A 160 3.94 -4.95 -18.01
CA GLN A 160 3.82 -5.54 -19.35
C GLN A 160 5.16 -6.09 -19.88
N THR A 161 6.29 -5.55 -19.42
CA THR A 161 7.62 -5.95 -19.86
C THR A 161 7.99 -7.35 -19.35
N LYS A 162 8.50 -8.20 -20.25
CA LYS A 162 9.03 -9.54 -19.94
C LYS A 162 10.55 -9.63 -20.05
N ASN A 163 11.18 -8.69 -20.76
CA ASN A 163 12.63 -8.67 -20.94
C ASN A 163 13.31 -8.30 -19.62
N THR A 164 14.27 -9.13 -19.17
CA THR A 164 14.95 -8.97 -17.89
C THR A 164 15.76 -7.68 -17.76
N GLU A 165 16.41 -7.23 -18.84
CA GLU A 165 17.24 -6.01 -18.79
C GLU A 165 16.37 -4.76 -18.77
N GLU A 166 15.34 -4.71 -19.63
CA GLU A 166 14.35 -3.62 -19.62
C GLU A 166 13.60 -3.55 -18.28
N ILE A 167 13.28 -4.70 -17.68
CA ILE A 167 12.75 -4.80 -16.31
C ILE A 167 13.69 -4.10 -15.32
N ARG A 168 15.01 -4.34 -15.43
CA ARG A 168 16.00 -3.78 -14.51
C ARG A 168 16.11 -2.27 -14.66
N GLU A 169 16.07 -1.77 -15.89
CA GLU A 169 16.05 -0.33 -16.20
C GLU A 169 14.78 0.34 -15.65
N LEU A 170 13.62 -0.28 -15.85
CA LEU A 170 12.33 0.19 -15.32
C LEU A 170 12.32 0.17 -13.79
N ASP A 171 12.85 -0.87 -13.15
CA ASP A 171 12.97 -0.94 -11.69
C ASP A 171 13.85 0.21 -11.15
N GLN A 172 14.94 0.55 -11.83
CA GLN A 172 15.75 1.71 -11.48
C GLN A 172 15.00 3.03 -11.70
N ALA A 173 14.23 3.16 -12.79
CA ALA A 173 13.42 4.33 -13.07
C ALA A 173 12.34 4.54 -12.01
N ILE A 174 11.64 3.47 -11.60
CA ILE A 174 10.67 3.47 -10.51
C ILE A 174 11.34 3.93 -9.21
N ASN A 175 12.49 3.35 -8.84
CA ASN A 175 13.20 3.75 -7.61
C ASN A 175 13.60 5.25 -7.61
N ARG A 176 14.04 5.78 -8.77
CA ARG A 176 14.32 7.22 -8.92
C ARG A 176 13.07 8.07 -8.78
N SER A 177 11.97 7.64 -9.41
CA SER A 177 10.66 8.30 -9.32
C SER A 177 10.14 8.30 -7.87
N ASP A 178 10.17 7.17 -7.18
CA ASP A 178 9.76 7.02 -5.78
C ASP A 178 10.58 7.91 -4.85
N SER A 179 11.90 8.01 -5.09
CA SER A 179 12.79 8.87 -4.30
C SER A 179 12.46 10.35 -4.50
N LYS A 180 12.21 10.78 -5.74
CA LYS A 180 11.78 12.15 -6.03
C LYS A 180 10.42 12.43 -5.38
N ASN A 181 9.44 11.58 -5.67
CA ASN A 181 8.08 11.70 -5.14
C ASN A 181 8.05 11.77 -3.60
N LEU A 182 8.94 11.04 -2.91
CA LEU A 182 9.10 11.13 -1.46
C LEU A 182 9.53 12.53 -1.00
N GLU A 183 10.54 13.12 -1.62
CA GLU A 183 11.03 14.46 -1.25
C GLU A 183 10.00 15.55 -1.53
N GLU A 184 9.34 15.51 -2.69
CA GLU A 184 8.21 16.39 -2.98
C GLU A 184 7.06 16.20 -1.98
N SER A 185 6.74 14.96 -1.60
CA SER A 185 5.67 14.68 -0.63
C SER A 185 6.01 15.21 0.77
N LYS A 186 7.27 15.14 1.20
CA LYS A 186 7.74 15.76 2.44
C LYS A 186 7.55 17.27 2.41
N ALA A 187 7.89 17.93 1.30
CA ALA A 187 7.69 19.36 1.13
C ALA A 187 6.19 19.74 1.16
N ILE A 188 5.33 18.94 0.54
CA ILE A 188 3.87 19.15 0.56
C ILE A 188 3.32 19.01 2.00
N ILE A 189 3.65 17.92 2.70
CA ILE A 189 3.21 17.72 4.10
C ILE A 189 3.73 18.84 5.01
N ALA A 190 4.99 19.25 4.86
CA ALA A 190 5.57 20.32 5.67
C ALA A 190 4.87 21.67 5.46
N LYS A 191 4.46 21.97 4.22
CA LYS A 191 3.84 23.26 3.87
C LYS A 191 2.33 23.30 4.13
N TYR A 192 1.61 22.22 3.81
CA TYR A 192 0.14 22.21 3.78
C TYR A 192 -0.48 21.31 4.87
N GLY A 193 0.33 20.55 5.62
CA GLY A 193 -0.19 19.41 6.37
C GLY A 193 -0.70 18.34 5.39
N TRP A 194 -1.70 17.56 5.80
CA TRP A 194 -2.41 16.69 4.85
C TRP A 194 -3.40 17.54 4.04
N PRO A 195 -3.23 17.70 2.71
CA PRO A 195 -4.12 18.52 1.91
C PRO A 195 -5.55 17.97 1.94
N LYS A 196 -6.51 18.86 2.17
CA LYS A 196 -7.92 18.51 2.34
C LYS A 196 -8.64 18.28 1.00
N ILE A 197 -9.73 17.51 1.01
CA ILE A 197 -10.58 17.31 -0.17
C ILE A 197 -11.11 18.65 -0.70
N SER A 198 -11.53 19.57 0.17
CA SER A 198 -11.97 20.92 -0.24
C SER A 198 -10.85 21.77 -0.87
N GLU A 199 -9.58 21.43 -0.64
CA GLU A 199 -8.44 22.21 -1.10
C GLU A 199 -7.90 21.73 -2.44
N ILE A 200 -7.81 20.41 -2.64
CA ILE A 200 -7.22 19.79 -3.83
C ILE A 200 -8.11 18.76 -4.53
N GLY A 201 -9.38 18.64 -4.12
CA GLY A 201 -10.30 17.65 -4.66
C GLY A 201 -10.08 16.24 -4.13
N LYS A 202 -11.06 15.37 -4.41
CA LYS A 202 -10.99 13.94 -4.04
C LYS A 202 -9.86 13.25 -4.80
N ASP A 203 -9.78 13.50 -6.11
CA ASP A 203 -8.75 12.94 -6.98
C ASP A 203 -7.34 13.38 -6.57
N GLY A 204 -7.14 14.66 -6.23
CA GLY A 204 -5.86 15.14 -5.73
C GLY A 204 -5.45 14.43 -4.44
N GLN A 205 -6.36 14.29 -3.48
CA GLN A 205 -6.05 13.58 -2.24
C GLN A 205 -5.79 12.09 -2.46
N ASN A 206 -6.54 11.49 -3.39
CA ASN A 206 -6.39 10.10 -3.79
C ASN A 206 -5.00 9.84 -4.37
N ASN A 207 -4.59 10.66 -5.32
CA ASN A 207 -3.30 10.60 -5.98
C ASN A 207 -2.16 10.86 -5.00
N PHE A 208 -2.33 11.79 -4.06
CA PHE A 208 -1.33 12.05 -3.02
C PHE A 208 -1.16 10.86 -2.08
N TRP A 209 -2.27 10.25 -1.65
CA TRP A 209 -2.23 9.05 -0.82
C TRP A 209 -1.52 7.89 -1.52
N LEU A 210 -1.75 7.68 -2.82
CA LEU A 210 -1.10 6.61 -3.56
C LEU A 210 0.42 6.78 -3.60
N ILE A 211 0.91 8.01 -3.80
CA ILE A 211 2.35 8.29 -3.73
C ILE A 211 2.91 7.97 -2.34
N ILE A 212 2.20 8.32 -1.27
CA ILE A 212 2.63 8.04 0.10
C ILE A 212 2.62 6.53 0.40
N GLN A 213 1.67 5.78 -0.15
CA GLN A 213 1.67 4.31 -0.08
C GLN A 213 2.93 3.71 -0.73
N HIS A 214 3.42 4.30 -1.83
CA HIS A 214 4.63 3.83 -2.50
C HIS A 214 5.93 4.21 -1.79
N ALA A 215 5.88 5.08 -0.76
CA ALA A 215 7.04 5.49 0.03
C ALA A 215 7.50 4.46 1.09
N ASP A 216 7.50 3.16 0.78
CA ASP A 216 7.89 2.09 1.72
C ASP A 216 9.34 2.19 2.21
N GLN A 217 10.20 2.88 1.45
CA GLN A 217 11.57 3.18 1.85
C GLN A 217 11.67 4.13 3.06
N ASP A 218 10.60 4.86 3.41
CA ASP A 218 10.56 5.80 4.52
C ASP A 218 9.27 5.67 5.34
N VAL A 219 9.17 4.57 6.10
CA VAL A 219 8.03 4.30 7.00
C VAL A 219 7.85 5.42 8.05
N ARG A 220 8.91 6.16 8.41
CA ARG A 220 8.76 7.32 9.32
C ARG A 220 7.96 8.42 8.67
N PHE A 221 8.26 8.72 7.40
CA PHE A 221 7.47 9.67 6.64
C PHE A 221 6.01 9.20 6.47
N GLN A 222 5.78 7.91 6.15
CA GLN A 222 4.43 7.36 6.12
C GLN A 222 3.67 7.58 7.44
N ARG A 223 4.33 7.38 8.59
CA ARG A 223 3.74 7.69 9.92
C ARG A 223 3.45 9.17 10.11
N GLN A 224 4.35 10.07 9.68
CA GLN A 224 4.11 11.52 9.74
C GLN A 224 2.88 11.92 8.91
N ALA A 225 2.76 11.37 7.70
CA ALA A 225 1.60 11.57 6.84
C ALA A 225 0.32 11.03 7.49
N LEU A 226 0.36 9.83 8.08
CA LEU A 226 -0.75 9.24 8.80
C LEU A 226 -1.20 10.13 9.99
N THR A 227 -0.27 10.65 10.78
CA THR A 227 -0.58 11.60 11.87
C THR A 227 -1.16 12.91 11.32
N ALA A 228 -0.74 13.36 10.13
CA ALA A 228 -1.34 14.53 9.48
C ALA A 228 -2.79 14.25 9.04
N MET A 229 -3.07 13.04 8.53
CA MET A 229 -4.44 12.59 8.22
C MET A 229 -5.29 12.47 9.48
N GLU A 230 -4.75 11.94 10.58
CA GLU A 230 -5.47 11.73 11.84
C GLU A 230 -6.10 13.02 12.39
N LYS A 231 -5.43 14.17 12.21
CA LYS A 231 -5.96 15.49 12.57
C LYS A 231 -7.28 15.84 11.87
N LEU A 232 -7.57 15.18 10.74
CA LEU A 232 -8.76 15.38 9.92
C LEU A 232 -9.78 14.23 10.07
N PHE A 233 -9.52 13.24 10.93
CA PHE A 233 -10.32 12.01 11.06
C PHE A 233 -11.80 12.26 11.41
N LYS A 234 -12.09 13.34 12.14
CA LYS A 234 -13.47 13.74 12.52
C LYS A 234 -14.14 14.68 11.51
N THR A 235 -13.56 14.82 10.33
CA THR A 235 -14.04 15.72 9.27
C THR A 235 -14.35 14.91 8.01
N ASN A 236 -15.09 15.52 7.07
CA ASN A 236 -15.30 14.95 5.73
C ASN A 236 -14.21 15.37 4.74
N GLU A 237 -13.06 15.84 5.22
CA GLU A 237 -11.96 16.36 4.40
C GLU A 237 -10.93 15.28 4.03
N ILE A 238 -11.11 14.03 4.46
CA ILE A 238 -10.27 12.91 4.08
C ILE A 238 -11.07 11.65 3.73
N SER A 239 -10.48 10.78 2.92
CA SER A 239 -10.92 9.38 2.80
C SER A 239 -10.46 8.55 4.02
N LEU A 240 -11.42 8.06 4.81
CA LEU A 240 -11.13 7.14 5.93
C LEU A 240 -10.60 5.79 5.45
N GLU A 241 -10.99 5.35 4.26
CA GLU A 241 -10.44 4.15 3.61
C GLU A 241 -8.92 4.31 3.41
N HIS A 242 -8.49 5.44 2.86
CA HIS A 242 -7.07 5.73 2.64
C HIS A 242 -6.27 5.78 3.95
N TYR A 243 -6.86 6.36 5.00
CA TYR A 243 -6.23 6.37 6.32
C TYR A 243 -5.95 4.94 6.81
N VAL A 244 -6.94 4.05 6.76
CA VAL A 244 -6.75 2.69 7.30
C VAL A 244 -5.90 1.78 6.43
N PHE A 245 -5.88 2.00 5.12
CA PHE A 245 -4.95 1.29 4.23
C PHE A 245 -3.51 1.68 4.53
N LEU A 246 -3.24 2.98 4.73
CA LEU A 246 -1.91 3.45 5.11
C LEU A 246 -1.52 2.96 6.50
N TYR A 247 -2.47 2.99 7.46
CA TYR A 247 -2.27 2.45 8.80
C TYR A 247 -1.82 0.98 8.75
N ASP A 248 -2.60 0.12 8.09
CA ASP A 248 -2.31 -1.31 8.03
C ASP A 248 -0.99 -1.60 7.29
N ARG A 249 -0.67 -0.84 6.24
CA ARG A 249 0.60 -0.94 5.52
C ARG A 249 1.78 -0.59 6.44
N ILE A 250 1.69 0.49 7.21
CA ILE A 250 2.69 0.87 8.21
C ILE A 250 2.85 -0.24 9.25
N GLN A 251 1.75 -0.76 9.82
CA GLN A 251 1.80 -1.84 10.80
C GLN A 251 2.56 -3.06 10.25
N CYS A 252 2.19 -3.45 9.04
CA CYS A 252 2.81 -4.55 8.31
C CYS A 252 4.30 -4.34 8.02
N ASN A 253 4.71 -3.13 7.61
CA ASN A 253 6.11 -2.76 7.37
C ASN A 253 6.93 -2.70 8.66
N LEU A 254 6.27 -2.50 9.81
CA LEU A 254 6.86 -2.54 11.14
C LEU A 254 6.77 -3.92 11.80
N ASN A 255 6.50 -5.00 11.04
CA ASN A 255 6.33 -6.37 11.54
C ASN A 255 5.26 -6.52 12.64
N TYR A 256 4.25 -5.65 12.65
CA TYR A 256 3.06 -5.79 13.46
C TYR A 256 1.94 -6.44 12.65
N LYS A 257 0.98 -7.06 13.36
CA LYS A 257 -0.30 -7.45 12.77
C LYS A 257 -1.06 -6.18 12.35
N GLN A 258 -1.76 -6.27 11.23
CA GLN A 258 -2.63 -5.19 10.77
C GLN A 258 -3.95 -5.18 11.56
N LEU A 259 -4.74 -4.10 11.46
CA LEU A 259 -5.96 -3.92 12.26
C LEU A 259 -7.24 -4.06 11.44
N TYR A 260 -7.24 -3.62 10.18
CA TYR A 260 -8.41 -3.57 9.32
C TYR A 260 -8.41 -4.63 8.20
N GLY A 261 -7.29 -5.32 7.97
CA GLY A 261 -7.21 -6.40 6.99
C GLY A 261 -7.11 -5.92 5.54
N THR A 262 -6.45 -4.79 5.30
CA THR A 262 -6.28 -4.21 3.95
C THR A 262 -5.10 -4.82 3.18
N GLN A 263 -4.14 -5.43 3.87
CA GLN A 263 -2.93 -6.01 3.29
C GLN A 263 -3.09 -7.53 3.08
N VAL A 264 -2.69 -8.01 1.91
CA VAL A 264 -2.76 -9.43 1.52
C VAL A 264 -1.38 -10.05 1.36
N VAL A 265 -1.31 -11.38 1.44
CA VAL A 265 -0.12 -12.16 1.13
C VAL A 265 -0.10 -12.42 -0.38
N TRP A 266 0.87 -11.85 -1.08
CA TRP A 266 1.08 -12.08 -2.51
C TRP A 266 1.95 -13.33 -2.73
N THR A 267 1.52 -14.17 -3.66
CA THR A 267 2.28 -15.31 -4.18
C THR A 267 3.26 -14.84 -5.26
N GLN A 268 4.25 -15.68 -5.60
CA GLN A 268 5.21 -15.40 -6.67
C GLN A 268 4.56 -15.18 -8.05
N ASN A 269 3.33 -15.69 -8.24
CA ASN A 269 2.58 -15.56 -9.49
C ASN A 269 1.65 -14.34 -9.52
N GLY A 270 1.80 -13.39 -8.59
CA GLY A 270 0.99 -12.18 -8.52
C GLY A 270 -0.46 -12.41 -8.07
N LYS A 271 -0.78 -13.57 -7.48
CA LYS A 271 -2.09 -13.87 -6.88
C LYS A 271 -2.04 -13.69 -5.36
N ALA A 272 -3.11 -13.24 -4.74
CA ALA A 272 -3.20 -13.22 -3.28
C ALA A 272 -3.63 -14.60 -2.74
N SER A 273 -3.05 -15.02 -1.61
CA SER A 273 -3.39 -16.30 -0.94
C SER A 273 -4.21 -16.12 0.35
N GLY A 274 -4.35 -14.89 0.84
CA GLY A 274 -5.06 -14.57 2.07
C GLY A 274 -4.69 -13.19 2.59
N PHE A 275 -5.34 -12.76 3.68
CA PHE A 275 -4.92 -11.57 4.40
C PHE A 275 -3.61 -11.82 5.16
N ARG A 276 -2.76 -10.78 5.28
CA ARG A 276 -1.67 -10.82 6.27
C ARG A 276 -2.27 -10.88 7.68
N PRO A 277 -1.56 -11.43 8.69
CA PRO A 277 -2.07 -11.58 10.05
C PRO A 277 -2.77 -10.33 10.60
N ILE A 278 -4.00 -10.51 11.11
CA ILE A 278 -4.86 -9.45 11.63
C ILE A 278 -4.92 -9.55 13.15
N LEU A 279 -4.76 -8.42 13.85
CA LEU A 279 -4.91 -8.33 15.29
C LEU A 279 -6.40 -8.45 15.65
N LYS A 280 -6.77 -9.36 16.57
CA LYS A 280 -8.16 -9.61 16.97
C LYS A 280 -9.07 -9.78 15.75
N GLU A 281 -8.74 -10.78 14.94
CA GLU A 281 -9.34 -11.00 13.62
C GLU A 281 -10.88 -11.15 13.69
N ASP A 282 -11.39 -11.77 14.75
CA ASP A 282 -12.82 -11.99 15.03
C ASP A 282 -13.65 -10.70 15.06
N THR A 283 -13.05 -9.58 15.46
CA THR A 283 -13.72 -8.28 15.60
C THR A 283 -13.37 -7.30 14.46
N THR A 284 -12.77 -7.79 13.38
CA THR A 284 -12.30 -6.92 12.28
C THR A 284 -13.45 -6.27 11.53
N ASP A 285 -14.51 -7.00 11.21
CA ASP A 285 -15.65 -6.46 10.48
C ASP A 285 -16.42 -5.40 11.28
N GLU A 286 -16.43 -5.49 12.62
CA GLU A 286 -16.96 -4.43 13.48
C GLU A 286 -16.16 -3.13 13.33
N ARG A 287 -14.83 -3.22 13.23
CA ARG A 287 -13.95 -2.06 12.99
C ARG A 287 -14.14 -1.50 11.59
N ARG A 288 -14.25 -2.37 10.58
CA ARG A 288 -14.46 -2.01 9.18
C ARG A 288 -15.80 -1.30 8.98
N ASN A 289 -16.87 -1.82 9.58
CA ASN A 289 -18.20 -1.21 9.50
C ASN A 289 -18.24 0.21 10.10
N LYS A 290 -17.56 0.44 11.22
CA LYS A 290 -17.50 1.79 11.87
C LYS A 290 -16.89 2.89 11.00
N ILE A 291 -16.10 2.51 9.99
CA ILE A 291 -15.44 3.45 9.07
C ILE A 291 -16.00 3.34 7.63
N GLY A 292 -17.07 2.56 7.43
CA GLY A 292 -17.72 2.39 6.14
C GLY A 292 -17.01 1.44 5.16
N LEU A 293 -16.13 0.56 5.64
CA LEU A 293 -15.52 -0.49 4.82
C LEU A 293 -16.40 -1.74 4.76
N GLN A 294 -16.39 -2.40 3.60
CA GLN A 294 -17.06 -3.68 3.37
C GLN A 294 -16.48 -4.80 4.26
N PRO A 295 -17.26 -5.83 4.63
CA PRO A 295 -16.75 -7.01 5.34
C PRO A 295 -15.56 -7.69 4.64
N LEU A 296 -14.67 -8.34 5.40
CA LEU A 296 -13.51 -9.04 4.85
C LEU A 296 -13.88 -10.12 3.84
N SER A 297 -15.04 -10.77 4.01
CA SER A 297 -15.56 -11.79 3.08
C SER A 297 -15.94 -11.23 1.71
N VAL A 298 -16.35 -9.97 1.64
CA VAL A 298 -16.60 -9.26 0.38
C VAL A 298 -15.28 -8.76 -0.19
N TYR A 299 -14.45 -8.15 0.66
CA TYR A 299 -13.16 -7.60 0.27
C TYR A 299 -12.20 -8.67 -0.27
N SER A 300 -12.20 -9.90 0.26
CA SER A 300 -11.34 -10.97 -0.25
C SER A 300 -11.64 -11.34 -1.72
N LYS A 301 -12.89 -11.12 -2.17
CA LYS A 301 -13.28 -11.37 -3.57
C LYS A 301 -12.54 -10.45 -4.53
N THR A 302 -12.19 -9.22 -4.13
CA THR A 302 -11.40 -8.32 -5.00
C THR A 302 -10.01 -8.87 -5.28
N TYR A 303 -9.53 -9.79 -4.46
CA TYR A 303 -8.22 -10.45 -4.58
C TYR A 303 -8.32 -11.90 -5.07
N GLY A 304 -9.53 -12.40 -5.30
CA GLY A 304 -9.77 -13.73 -5.84
C GLY A 304 -9.50 -14.89 -4.86
N PHE A 305 -9.60 -14.67 -3.54
CA PHE A 305 -9.52 -15.75 -2.56
C PHE A 305 -10.78 -15.84 -1.67
N ALA A 306 -11.11 -17.06 -1.26
CA ALA A 306 -12.21 -17.32 -0.35
C ALA A 306 -11.83 -16.96 1.09
N TYR A 307 -12.74 -16.31 1.79
CA TYR A 307 -12.56 -15.94 3.19
C TYR A 307 -13.82 -16.19 4.00
N ARG A 308 -13.62 -16.66 5.24
CA ARG A 308 -14.64 -16.65 6.28
C ARG A 308 -14.08 -15.99 7.53
N ASN A 309 -14.96 -15.32 8.26
CA ASN A 309 -14.63 -14.73 9.54
C ASN A 309 -14.16 -15.82 10.52
N LYS A 310 -13.19 -15.44 11.36
CA LYS A 310 -12.70 -16.27 12.46
C LYS A 310 -13.60 -16.12 13.67
N THR A 311 -13.82 -17.21 14.39
CA THR A 311 -14.42 -17.13 15.73
C THR A 311 -13.43 -16.51 16.72
N LYS A 312 -13.93 -16.07 17.87
CA LYS A 312 -13.12 -15.55 18.96
C LYS A 312 -12.09 -16.57 19.45
N GLU A 313 -12.49 -17.84 19.53
CA GLU A 313 -11.64 -18.96 19.92
C GLU A 313 -10.53 -19.21 18.89
N GLU A 314 -10.87 -19.23 17.60
CA GLU A 314 -9.90 -19.39 16.51
C GLU A 314 -8.88 -18.25 16.52
N ALA A 315 -9.34 -16.99 16.62
CA ALA A 315 -8.45 -15.82 16.66
C ALA A 315 -7.48 -15.88 17.85
N LYS A 316 -7.97 -16.26 19.05
CA LYS A 316 -7.13 -16.46 20.24
C LYS A 316 -6.13 -17.61 20.08
N GLN A 317 -6.54 -18.71 19.45
CA GLN A 317 -5.66 -19.85 19.21
C GLN A 317 -4.53 -19.49 18.25
N ILE A 318 -4.83 -18.77 17.16
CA ILE A 318 -3.83 -18.27 16.21
C ILE A 318 -2.84 -17.35 16.92
N GLU A 319 -3.33 -16.37 17.68
CA GLU A 319 -2.47 -15.45 18.42
C GLU A 319 -1.56 -16.18 19.43
N LYS A 320 -2.11 -17.12 20.18
CA LYS A 320 -1.33 -17.95 21.10
C LYS A 320 -0.29 -18.79 20.35
N ALA A 321 -0.65 -19.39 19.22
CA ALA A 321 0.25 -20.23 18.42
C ALA A 321 1.44 -19.41 17.88
N ASP A 322 1.18 -18.20 17.37
CA ASP A 322 2.23 -17.29 16.88
C ASP A 322 3.25 -16.96 18.00
N LEU A 323 2.77 -16.65 19.20
CA LEU A 323 3.62 -16.33 20.35
C LEU A 323 4.43 -17.54 20.82
N VAL A 324 3.81 -18.72 20.92
CA VAL A 324 4.49 -19.97 21.30
C VAL A 324 5.56 -20.34 20.27
N TYR A 325 5.24 -20.24 18.98
CA TYR A 325 6.20 -20.53 17.91
C TYR A 325 7.38 -19.55 17.93
N THR A 326 7.12 -18.26 18.12
CA THR A 326 8.17 -17.25 18.25
C THR A 326 9.08 -17.54 19.45
N GLN A 327 8.50 -17.86 20.61
CA GLN A 327 9.28 -18.18 21.81
C GLN A 327 10.17 -19.41 21.58
N LYS A 328 9.63 -20.47 20.96
CA LYS A 328 10.41 -21.66 20.60
C LYS A 328 11.62 -21.33 19.70
N LEU A 329 11.45 -20.43 18.73
CA LEU A 329 12.53 -19.98 17.86
C LEU A 329 13.60 -19.21 18.65
N ILE A 330 13.19 -18.32 19.56
CA ILE A 330 14.12 -17.57 20.42
C ILE A 330 14.90 -18.50 21.34
N ASP A 331 14.24 -19.48 21.96
CA ASP A 331 14.90 -20.47 22.83
C ASP A 331 15.88 -21.35 22.04
N SER A 332 15.53 -21.71 20.80
CA SER A 332 16.43 -22.42 19.90
C SER A 332 17.63 -21.56 19.51
N ALA A 333 17.43 -20.25 19.30
CA ALA A 333 18.52 -19.32 19.03
C ALA A 333 19.49 -19.21 20.21
N LYS A 334 18.99 -19.17 21.45
CA LYS A 334 19.83 -19.18 22.66
C LYS A 334 20.66 -20.47 22.76
N THR A 335 20.03 -21.62 22.53
CA THR A 335 20.73 -22.92 22.51
C THR A 335 21.82 -22.97 21.42
N ALA A 336 21.55 -22.43 20.24
CA ALA A 336 22.53 -22.35 19.16
C ALA A 336 23.69 -21.39 19.48
N TYR A 337 23.41 -20.30 20.18
CA TYR A 337 24.42 -19.36 20.65
C TYR A 337 25.39 -20.01 21.64
N ASP A 338 24.89 -20.80 22.59
CA ASP A 338 25.73 -21.53 23.55
C ASP A 338 26.68 -22.53 22.86
N LYS A 339 26.25 -23.07 21.72
CA LYS A 339 27.05 -23.95 20.85
C LYS A 339 27.95 -23.19 19.86
N LYS A 340 27.95 -21.86 19.89
CA LYS A 340 28.66 -20.97 18.94
C LYS A 340 28.24 -21.16 17.47
N GLU A 341 27.02 -21.65 17.22
CA GLU A 341 26.45 -21.84 15.89
C GLU A 341 25.79 -20.53 15.39
N PHE A 342 26.57 -19.46 15.22
CA PHE A 342 26.05 -18.09 15.02
C PHE A 342 25.18 -17.92 13.77
N GLN A 343 25.43 -18.69 12.70
CA GLN A 343 24.54 -18.69 11.53
C GLN A 343 23.14 -19.19 11.88
N LYS A 344 23.01 -20.24 12.70
CA LYS A 344 21.71 -20.74 13.15
C LYS A 344 21.01 -19.74 14.07
N VAL A 345 21.76 -19.01 14.90
CA VAL A 345 21.21 -17.90 15.70
C VAL A 345 20.51 -16.89 14.79
N TYR A 346 21.19 -16.49 13.71
CA TYR A 346 20.59 -15.63 12.69
C TYR A 346 19.35 -16.27 12.05
N ASP A 347 19.42 -17.53 11.61
CA ASP A 347 18.29 -18.18 10.93
C ASP A 347 17.04 -18.26 11.83
N TYR A 348 17.21 -18.55 13.11
CA TYR A 348 16.11 -18.58 14.09
C TYR A 348 15.52 -17.19 14.32
N TYR A 349 16.33 -16.16 14.56
CA TYR A 349 15.82 -14.79 14.75
C TYR A 349 15.22 -14.21 13.48
N ASN A 350 15.79 -14.53 12.32
CA ASN A 350 15.23 -14.16 11.04
C ASN A 350 13.82 -14.76 10.87
N THR A 351 13.67 -16.06 11.16
CA THR A 351 12.36 -16.73 11.13
C THR A 351 11.41 -16.14 12.18
N ALA A 352 11.88 -15.86 13.40
CA ALA A 352 11.05 -15.25 14.44
C ALA A 352 10.55 -13.86 14.02
N SER A 353 11.37 -13.09 13.32
CA SER A 353 11.01 -11.75 12.83
C SER A 353 9.93 -11.75 11.73
N THR A 354 9.72 -12.87 11.04
CA THR A 354 8.64 -12.99 10.05
C THR A 354 7.27 -13.27 10.68
N VAL A 355 7.24 -13.70 11.95
CA VAL A 355 6.01 -13.88 12.72
C VAL A 355 5.51 -12.50 13.16
N MET A 356 4.49 -11.99 12.46
CA MET A 356 3.95 -10.65 12.72
C MET A 356 3.39 -10.50 14.12
N GLY A 357 3.90 -9.51 14.86
CA GLY A 357 3.56 -9.30 16.27
C GLY A 357 4.05 -10.41 17.21
N GLY A 358 4.88 -11.33 16.73
CA GLY A 358 5.42 -12.43 17.53
C GLY A 358 6.49 -11.97 18.52
N MET A 359 7.45 -11.16 18.05
CA MET A 359 8.52 -10.61 18.89
C MET A 359 8.11 -9.25 19.50
N ASN A 360 8.10 -9.17 20.83
CA ASN A 360 7.87 -7.92 21.56
C ASN A 360 9.11 -7.01 21.55
N GLU A 361 8.97 -5.79 22.07
CA GLU A 361 10.02 -4.77 22.09
C GLU A 361 11.27 -5.22 22.85
N ALA A 362 11.09 -5.92 23.98
CA ALA A 362 12.20 -6.43 24.79
C ALA A 362 12.98 -7.52 24.04
N GLN A 363 12.29 -8.48 23.42
CA GLN A 363 12.89 -9.56 22.63
C GLN A 363 13.65 -9.02 21.41
N ASN A 364 13.10 -8.01 20.72
CA ASN A 364 13.81 -7.34 19.61
C ASN A 364 15.09 -6.63 20.10
N TYR A 365 15.03 -5.98 21.28
CA TYR A 365 16.20 -5.32 21.85
C TYR A 365 17.25 -6.34 22.31
N GLU A 366 16.83 -7.45 22.92
CA GLU A 366 17.70 -8.56 23.30
C GLU A 366 18.39 -9.18 22.08
N ALA A 367 17.67 -9.36 20.97
CA ALA A 367 18.27 -9.81 19.71
C ALA A 367 19.34 -8.83 19.22
N ALA A 368 19.08 -7.52 19.26
CA ALA A 368 20.07 -6.51 18.87
C ALA A 368 21.35 -6.59 19.72
N VAL A 369 21.22 -6.76 21.04
CA VAL A 369 22.35 -6.92 21.95
C VAL A 369 23.10 -8.21 21.63
N LEU A 370 22.40 -9.34 21.46
CA LEU A 370 23.01 -10.63 21.15
C LEU A 370 23.85 -10.57 19.86
N PHE A 371 23.32 -9.99 18.79
CA PHE A 371 24.07 -9.85 17.53
C PHE A 371 25.24 -8.87 17.64
N ALA A 372 25.14 -7.84 18.49
CA ALA A 372 26.29 -6.99 18.80
C ALA A 372 27.39 -7.78 19.54
N THR A 373 27.01 -8.64 20.48
CA THR A 373 27.94 -9.52 21.20
C THR A 373 28.60 -10.54 20.27
N ILE A 374 27.85 -11.16 19.34
CA ILE A 374 28.42 -12.04 18.32
C ILE A 374 29.45 -11.29 17.47
N PHE A 375 29.08 -10.10 16.96
CA PHE A 375 30.01 -9.23 16.21
C PHE A 375 31.26 -8.89 17.04
N ASN A 376 31.11 -8.56 18.33
CA ASN A 376 32.23 -8.26 19.20
C ASN A 376 33.17 -9.46 19.40
N THR A 377 32.66 -10.68 19.22
CA THR A 377 33.38 -11.95 19.39
C THR A 377 34.15 -12.36 18.13
N ASN A 378 33.53 -12.31 16.94
CA ASN A 378 34.13 -12.81 15.70
C ASN A 378 34.49 -11.73 14.67
N GLY A 379 34.07 -10.48 14.88
CA GLY A 379 34.34 -9.37 13.96
C GLY A 379 33.57 -9.42 12.64
N GLU A 380 32.61 -10.33 12.46
CA GLU A 380 31.89 -10.47 11.20
C GLU A 380 30.80 -9.39 11.04
N GLU A 381 30.98 -8.51 10.05
CA GLU A 381 30.11 -7.34 9.79
C GLU A 381 28.62 -7.67 9.61
N GLN A 382 28.30 -8.87 9.15
CA GLN A 382 26.91 -9.29 9.02
C GLN A 382 26.14 -9.17 10.34
N TYR A 383 26.75 -9.52 11.48
CA TYR A 383 26.09 -9.47 12.78
C TYR A 383 25.97 -8.05 13.31
N ARG A 384 26.93 -7.16 13.03
CA ARG A 384 26.76 -5.71 13.26
C ARG A 384 25.54 -5.20 12.50
N SER A 385 25.41 -5.62 11.24
CA SER A 385 24.31 -5.20 10.39
C SER A 385 22.95 -5.70 10.86
N ILE A 386 22.86 -6.98 11.27
CA ILE A 386 21.64 -7.56 11.84
C ILE A 386 21.24 -6.85 13.14
N SER A 387 22.21 -6.57 14.01
CA SER A 387 21.98 -5.82 15.25
C SER A 387 21.41 -4.42 14.97
N LEU A 388 21.98 -3.68 14.01
CA LEU A 388 21.46 -2.39 13.57
C LEU A 388 20.08 -2.47 12.93
N ASP A 389 19.73 -3.57 12.24
CA ASP A 389 18.39 -3.77 11.68
C ASP A 389 17.33 -3.88 12.80
N PHE A 390 17.61 -4.61 13.89
CA PHE A 390 16.72 -4.67 15.06
C PHE A 390 16.58 -3.33 15.78
N LEU A 391 17.69 -2.59 15.96
CA LEU A 391 17.66 -1.25 16.54
C LEU A 391 16.87 -0.27 15.67
N SER A 392 17.04 -0.35 14.35
CA SER A 392 16.31 0.47 13.39
C SER A 392 14.81 0.16 13.45
N LEU A 393 14.41 -1.11 13.51
CA LEU A 393 13.01 -1.51 13.69
C LEU A 393 12.41 -0.90 14.96
N LEU A 394 13.08 -1.00 16.10
CA LEU A 394 12.62 -0.40 17.36
C LEU A 394 12.56 1.13 17.29
N HIS A 395 13.52 1.77 16.61
CA HIS A 395 13.50 3.21 16.37
C HIS A 395 12.28 3.62 15.54
N LEU A 396 12.01 2.91 14.45
CA LEU A 396 10.86 3.12 13.57
C LEU A 396 9.53 2.89 14.29
N ARG A 397 9.48 1.95 15.24
CA ARG A 397 8.34 1.71 16.14
C ARG A 397 8.18 2.78 17.22
N GLY A 398 9.20 3.60 17.47
CA GLY A 398 9.22 4.57 18.57
C GLY A 398 9.38 3.94 19.96
N THR A 399 9.88 2.71 20.03
CA THR A 399 9.98 1.93 21.27
C THR A 399 11.42 1.62 21.69
N LEU A 400 12.40 2.15 20.94
CA LEU A 400 13.82 1.97 21.24
C LEU A 400 14.21 2.60 22.59
N PRO A 401 14.72 1.83 23.58
CA PRO A 401 15.11 2.39 24.88
C PRO A 401 16.45 3.14 24.80
N LEU A 402 16.44 4.39 24.32
CA LEU A 402 17.64 5.20 24.03
C LEU A 402 18.61 5.32 25.21
N LYS A 403 18.09 5.48 26.43
CA LYS A 403 18.93 5.56 27.64
C LYS A 403 19.69 4.26 27.89
N LYS A 404 19.02 3.11 27.70
CA LYS A 404 19.63 1.77 27.83
C LYS A 404 20.63 1.54 26.69
N LEU A 405 20.26 1.91 25.47
CA LEU A 405 21.10 1.81 24.28
C LEU A 405 22.44 2.54 24.44
N LYS A 406 22.42 3.82 24.84
CA LYS A 406 23.64 4.65 24.99
C LYS A 406 24.62 4.12 26.04
N ARG A 407 24.11 3.41 27.06
CA ARG A 407 24.91 2.88 28.18
C ARG A 407 25.37 1.44 27.97
N ASN A 408 24.81 0.73 27.01
CA ASN A 408 25.13 -0.68 26.80
C ASN A 408 26.51 -0.81 26.10
N PRO A 409 27.51 -1.46 26.73
CA PRO A 409 28.87 -1.54 26.21
C PRO A 409 28.98 -2.35 24.92
N GLU A 410 28.03 -3.26 24.64
CA GLU A 410 28.05 -4.09 23.43
C GLU A 410 28.01 -3.26 22.14
N PHE A 411 27.45 -2.05 22.20
CA PHE A 411 27.36 -1.16 21.05
C PHE A 411 28.51 -0.14 20.96
N ALA A 412 29.55 -0.25 21.79
CA ALA A 412 30.67 0.71 21.76
C ALA A 412 31.30 0.81 20.36
N LYS A 413 31.48 -0.33 19.67
CA LYS A 413 32.02 -0.41 18.30
C LYS A 413 31.04 0.07 17.20
N PHE A 414 29.79 0.38 17.55
CA PHE A 414 28.76 0.82 16.61
C PHE A 414 28.70 2.35 16.49
N ARG A 415 29.33 3.10 17.41
CA ARG A 415 29.19 4.55 17.53
C ARG A 415 29.58 5.37 16.29
N GLY A 416 30.45 4.81 15.44
CA GLY A 416 30.87 5.42 14.18
C GLY A 416 30.06 4.98 12.96
N ASP A 417 29.10 4.07 13.10
CA ASP A 417 28.26 3.60 11.99
C ASP A 417 27.18 4.65 11.64
N ASP A 418 26.98 4.91 10.35
CA ASP A 418 26.01 5.91 9.89
C ASP A 418 24.58 5.59 10.32
N ARG A 419 24.18 4.30 10.35
CA ARG A 419 22.84 3.92 10.82
C ARG A 419 22.71 4.15 12.31
N TRP A 420 23.76 3.88 13.09
CA TRP A 420 23.76 4.20 14.53
C TRP A 420 23.59 5.70 14.77
N ILE A 421 24.36 6.52 14.06
CA ILE A 421 24.28 7.98 14.15
C ILE A 421 22.89 8.47 13.72
N ALA A 422 22.35 7.91 12.62
CA ALA A 422 21.03 8.27 12.11
C ALA A 422 19.90 7.87 13.07
N ILE A 423 20.02 6.74 13.78
CA ILE A 423 19.09 6.40 14.86
C ILE A 423 19.13 7.52 15.89
N LEU A 424 20.29 7.80 16.50
CA LEU A 424 20.41 8.73 17.62
C LEU A 424 20.10 10.20 17.30
N LYS A 425 20.36 10.66 16.06
CA LYS A 425 20.03 12.03 15.63
C LYS A 425 18.52 12.24 15.45
N ASN A 426 17.80 11.18 15.09
CA ASN A 426 16.38 11.22 14.79
C ASN A 426 15.50 10.70 15.94
N SER A 427 16.08 10.50 17.13
CA SER A 427 15.42 9.95 18.33
C SER A 427 15.02 10.99 19.35
#